data_AF-A0A0S2SNZ0-F1
#
_entry.id   AF-A0A0S2SNZ0-F1
#
_cell.length_a   1.000
_cell.length_b   1.000
_cell.length_c   1.000
_cell.angle_alpha   90.00
_cell.angle_beta   90.00
_cell.angle_gamma   90.00
#
_symmetry.space_group_name_H-M   'P 1'
#
loop_
_entity.id
_entity.type
_entity.pdbx_description
1 polymer ?
#
loop_
_entity_poly.entity_id
_entity_poly.type
_entity_poly.pdbx_seq_one_letter_code
_entity_poly.pdbx_strand_id
1 'polypeptide(L)'
;MSALLGGANPQPHDAITALIASATLALGLSGLTFWLWIQHVAKPARALAASLVYMALPYHLAIDLYARFALAEVWAFVWLPLILLGQDRGKQPVALPVMALGLALLALCHLPSLLLVIGLLMLRALIMAIRTRRRFPLTSALGATLLGLAMAALLLAPALLDQGAISMDEMQRGMFDFRRNFLDRLPTDFDDWRFRGQLTLFTLLTLFTLLLT
;
A
#
# COMPACT_ATOMS: atom_id res chain seq x y z
N MET A 1 22.38 -0.76 -8.96
CA MET A 1 22.47 -1.48 -10.25
C MET A 1 21.69 -0.73 -11.34
N SER A 2 22.02 0.55 -11.56
CA SER A 2 21.49 1.42 -12.63
C SER A 2 22.58 2.35 -13.16
N ALA A 3 23.58 2.66 -12.32
CA ALA A 3 24.83 3.30 -12.72
C ALA A 3 25.70 2.47 -13.70
N LEU A 4 25.44 1.16 -13.85
CA LEU A 4 26.18 0.28 -14.77
C LEU A 4 25.58 0.22 -16.19
N LEU A 5 24.36 0.74 -16.39
CA LEU A 5 23.65 0.72 -17.69
C LEU A 5 23.29 2.12 -18.21
N GLY A 6 23.46 3.17 -17.41
CA GLY A 6 23.27 4.55 -17.84
C GLY A 6 24.50 5.07 -18.55
N GLY A 7 24.37 5.40 -19.84
CA GLY A 7 25.37 6.17 -20.56
C GLY A 7 25.75 7.47 -19.83
N ALA A 8 26.94 7.98 -20.15
CA ALA A 8 27.52 9.16 -19.55
C ALA A 8 26.52 10.32 -19.41
N ASN A 9 26.34 10.80 -18.18
CA ASN A 9 25.62 12.01 -17.79
C ASN A 9 24.11 12.03 -18.13
N PRO A 10 23.26 11.29 -17.38
CA PRO A 10 21.81 11.32 -17.60
C PRO A 10 21.29 12.74 -17.40
N GLN A 11 20.54 13.25 -18.37
CA GLN A 11 19.99 14.58 -18.24
C GLN A 11 18.81 14.56 -17.23
N PRO A 12 18.54 15.67 -16.53
CA PRO A 12 17.44 15.72 -15.56
C PRO A 12 16.08 15.29 -16.11
N HIS A 13 15.84 15.49 -17.41
CA HIS A 13 14.61 15.07 -18.09
C HIS A 13 14.46 13.55 -18.18
N ASP A 14 15.55 12.79 -18.27
CA ASP A 14 15.53 11.32 -18.33
C ASP A 14 15.02 10.73 -17.02
N ALA A 15 15.50 11.27 -15.89
CA ALA A 15 15.08 10.84 -14.55
C ALA A 15 13.60 11.15 -14.30
N ILE A 16 13.13 12.35 -14.66
CA ILE A 16 11.72 12.74 -14.52
C ILE A 16 10.82 11.84 -15.38
N THR A 17 11.23 11.55 -16.61
CA THR A 17 10.47 10.68 -17.51
C THR A 17 10.35 9.27 -16.94
N ALA A 18 11.43 8.71 -16.39
CA ALA A 18 11.41 7.40 -15.75
C ALA A 18 10.48 7.36 -14.51
N LEU A 19 10.49 8.43 -13.70
CA LEU A 19 9.62 8.53 -12.52
C LEU A 19 8.14 8.63 -12.90
N ILE A 20 7.80 9.46 -13.91
CA ILE A 20 6.43 9.58 -14.42
C ILE A 20 5.96 8.26 -15.05
N ALA A 21 6.83 7.59 -15.81
CA ALA A 21 6.54 6.28 -16.38
C ALA A 21 6.27 5.24 -15.28
N SER A 22 7.10 5.22 -14.21
CA SER A 22 6.92 4.35 -13.06
C SER A 22 5.60 4.62 -12.33
N ALA A 23 5.27 5.88 -12.07
CA ALA A 23 4.02 6.26 -11.44
C ALA A 23 2.79 5.87 -12.27
N THR A 24 2.85 6.10 -13.59
CA THR A 24 1.78 5.73 -14.53
C THR A 24 1.59 4.21 -14.57
N LEU A 25 2.69 3.46 -14.59
CA LEU A 25 2.67 2.00 -14.53
C LEU A 25 2.07 1.50 -13.22
N ALA A 26 2.50 2.05 -12.08
CA ALA A 26 1.96 1.70 -10.77
C ALA A 26 0.46 1.98 -10.68
N LEU A 27 0.00 3.13 -11.18
CA LEU A 27 -1.43 3.47 -11.21
C LEU A 27 -2.22 2.46 -12.06
N GLY A 28 -1.76 2.14 -13.27
CA GLY A 28 -2.42 1.15 -14.13
C GLY A 28 -2.45 -0.26 -13.51
N LEU A 29 -1.34 -0.70 -12.92
CA LEU A 29 -1.26 -1.99 -12.23
C LEU A 29 -2.12 -2.03 -10.96
N SER A 30 -2.31 -0.90 -10.27
CA SER A 30 -3.19 -0.82 -9.09
C SER A 30 -4.65 -1.11 -9.47
N GLY A 31 -5.12 -0.55 -10.59
CA GLY A 31 -6.44 -0.87 -11.13
C GLY A 31 -6.57 -2.32 -11.58
N LEU A 32 -5.56 -2.83 -12.29
CA LEU A 32 -5.55 -4.22 -12.78
C LEU A 32 -5.61 -5.23 -11.63
N THR A 33 -4.74 -5.09 -10.63
CA THR A 33 -4.69 -5.98 -9.47
C THR A 33 -5.98 -5.89 -8.65
N PHE A 34 -6.56 -4.70 -8.50
CA PHE A 34 -7.86 -4.52 -7.85
C PHE A 34 -9.00 -5.20 -8.62
N TRP A 35 -9.03 -5.03 -9.94
CA TRP A 35 -10.00 -5.72 -10.79
C TRP A 35 -9.88 -7.24 -10.69
N LEU A 36 -8.65 -7.76 -10.77
CA LEU A 36 -8.35 -9.20 -10.61
C LEU A 36 -8.78 -9.73 -9.25
N TRP A 37 -8.69 -8.90 -8.21
CA TRP A 37 -9.18 -9.22 -6.88
C TRP A 37 -10.70 -9.27 -6.85
N ILE A 38 -11.41 -8.23 -7.27
CA ILE A 38 -12.85 -8.13 -7.03
C ILE A 38 -13.75 -8.89 -8.03
N GLN A 39 -13.22 -9.29 -9.19
CA GLN A 39 -13.98 -9.97 -10.25
C GLN A 39 -14.65 -11.30 -9.82
N HIS A 40 -14.19 -11.94 -8.74
CA HIS A 40 -14.80 -13.17 -8.25
C HIS A 40 -16.01 -12.94 -7.34
N VAL A 41 -16.25 -11.68 -6.93
CA VAL A 41 -17.35 -11.28 -6.02
C VAL A 41 -18.36 -10.35 -6.70
N ALA A 42 -17.94 -9.62 -7.74
CA ALA A 42 -18.76 -8.64 -8.44
C ALA A 42 -18.95 -8.99 -9.94
N LYS A 43 -20.06 -8.52 -10.52
CA LYS A 43 -20.29 -8.59 -11.99
C LYS A 43 -19.18 -7.82 -12.73
N PRO A 44 -18.77 -8.22 -13.95
CA PRO A 44 -17.63 -7.64 -14.66
C PRO A 44 -17.66 -6.11 -14.78
N ALA A 45 -18.81 -5.52 -15.13
CA ALA A 45 -18.97 -4.07 -15.24
C ALA A 45 -18.77 -3.35 -13.90
N ARG A 46 -19.27 -3.93 -12.79
CA ARG A 46 -19.08 -3.36 -11.44
C ARG A 46 -17.64 -3.51 -10.97
N ALA A 47 -17.00 -4.63 -11.28
CA ALA A 47 -15.59 -4.84 -10.97
C ALA A 47 -14.71 -3.81 -11.68
N LEU A 48 -14.98 -3.54 -12.97
CA LEU A 48 -14.27 -2.52 -13.75
C LEU A 48 -14.52 -1.11 -13.19
N ALA A 49 -15.78 -0.77 -12.90
CA ALA A 49 -16.11 0.51 -12.29
C ALA A 49 -15.40 0.71 -10.94
N ALA A 50 -15.41 -0.32 -10.09
CA ALA A 50 -14.74 -0.29 -8.80
C ALA A 50 -13.21 -0.16 -8.93
N SER A 51 -12.58 -0.80 -9.92
CA SER A 51 -11.13 -0.62 -10.17
C SER A 51 -10.79 0.78 -10.66
N LEU A 52 -11.65 1.40 -11.49
CA LEU A 52 -11.45 2.79 -11.92
C LEU A 52 -11.59 3.75 -10.75
N VAL A 53 -12.58 3.53 -9.87
CA VAL A 53 -12.75 4.29 -8.62
C VAL A 53 -11.54 4.10 -7.71
N TYR A 54 -11.02 2.88 -7.57
CA TYR A 54 -9.82 2.59 -6.78
C TYR A 54 -8.60 3.35 -7.30
N MET A 55 -8.37 3.37 -8.62
CA MET A 55 -7.29 4.17 -9.22
C MET A 55 -7.46 5.66 -8.95
N ALA A 56 -8.70 6.15 -9.05
CA ALA A 56 -9.04 7.56 -8.89
C ALA A 56 -9.25 8.00 -7.44
N LEU A 57 -8.97 7.13 -6.46
CA LEU A 57 -9.13 7.49 -5.05
C LEU A 57 -8.33 8.76 -4.74
N PRO A 58 -8.93 9.75 -4.07
CA PRO A 58 -8.26 11.04 -3.88
C PRO A 58 -6.93 10.93 -3.14
N TYR A 59 -6.78 9.96 -2.24
CA TYR A 59 -5.52 9.69 -1.56
C TYR A 59 -4.43 9.21 -2.54
N HIS A 60 -4.76 8.35 -3.52
CA HIS A 60 -3.78 7.88 -4.51
C HIS A 60 -3.30 9.02 -5.42
N LEU A 61 -4.23 9.81 -5.97
CA LEU A 61 -3.91 10.84 -6.96
C LEU A 61 -3.52 12.16 -6.30
N ALA A 62 -4.44 12.78 -5.56
CA ALA A 62 -4.25 14.15 -5.08
C ALA A 62 -3.16 14.25 -4.02
N ILE A 63 -3.12 13.29 -3.09
CA ILE A 63 -2.19 13.32 -1.96
C ILE A 63 -0.87 12.64 -2.33
N ASP A 64 -0.89 11.34 -2.65
CA ASP A 64 0.36 10.59 -2.81
C ASP A 64 1.08 10.91 -4.11
N LEU A 65 0.37 10.93 -5.24
CA LEU A 65 1.02 11.18 -6.53
C LEU A 65 1.32 12.66 -6.74
N TYR A 66 0.34 13.56 -6.59
CA TYR A 66 0.50 14.96 -6.95
C TYR A 66 1.09 15.84 -5.84
N ALA A 67 0.62 15.72 -4.59
CA ALA A 67 1.09 16.59 -3.52
C ALA A 67 2.43 16.13 -2.92
N ARG A 68 2.60 14.83 -2.72
CA ARG A 68 3.78 14.26 -2.04
C ARG A 68 4.78 13.60 -2.97
N PHE A 69 4.36 13.23 -4.18
CA PHE A 69 5.12 12.38 -5.11
C PHE A 69 5.73 11.15 -4.41
N ALA A 70 4.95 10.52 -3.53
CA ALA A 70 5.34 9.38 -2.69
C ALA A 70 5.34 8.07 -3.50
N LEU A 71 6.24 7.95 -4.48
CA LEU A 71 6.25 6.85 -5.45
C LEU A 71 6.29 5.45 -4.80
N ALA A 72 7.00 5.32 -3.68
CA ALA A 72 7.03 4.10 -2.86
C ALA A 72 5.64 3.69 -2.35
N GLU A 73 4.86 4.66 -1.87
CA GLU A 73 3.49 4.46 -1.38
C GLU A 73 2.53 4.18 -2.55
N VAL A 74 2.72 4.82 -3.70
CA VAL A 74 1.93 4.55 -4.92
C VAL A 74 2.06 3.09 -5.38
N TRP A 75 3.27 2.51 -5.32
CA TRP A 75 3.46 1.07 -5.60
C TRP A 75 2.77 0.16 -4.57
N ALA A 76 2.59 0.61 -3.32
CA ALA A 76 1.87 -0.17 -2.31
C ALA A 76 0.41 -0.45 -2.73
N PHE A 77 -0.22 0.46 -3.47
CA PHE A 77 -1.58 0.28 -3.99
C PHE A 77 -1.71 -0.83 -5.02
N VAL A 78 -0.61 -1.25 -5.65
CA VAL A 78 -0.56 -2.42 -6.54
C VAL A 78 -0.56 -3.72 -5.74
N TRP A 79 0.21 -3.76 -4.65
CA TRP A 79 0.47 -5.00 -3.92
C TRP A 79 -0.66 -5.38 -2.99
N LEU A 80 -1.37 -4.41 -2.40
CA LEU A 80 -2.48 -4.67 -1.49
C LEU A 80 -3.57 -5.56 -2.12
N PRO A 81 -4.17 -5.24 -3.28
CA PRO A 81 -5.21 -6.10 -3.85
C PRO A 81 -4.69 -7.49 -4.24
N LEU A 82 -3.43 -7.60 -4.66
CA LEU A 82 -2.80 -8.88 -4.98
C LEU A 82 -2.68 -9.79 -3.75
N ILE A 83 -2.31 -9.22 -2.60
CA ILE A 83 -2.26 -9.95 -1.32
C ILE A 83 -3.66 -10.45 -0.92
N LEU A 84 -4.68 -9.59 -1.04
CA LEU A 84 -6.07 -9.96 -0.73
C LEU A 84 -6.60 -11.02 -1.69
N LEU A 85 -6.26 -10.94 -2.98
CA LEU A 85 -6.56 -11.97 -3.97
C LEU A 85 -5.97 -13.32 -3.56
N GLY A 86 -4.68 -13.37 -3.20
CA GLY A 86 -4.05 -14.60 -2.72
C GLY A 86 -4.75 -15.18 -1.50
N GLN A 87 -5.15 -14.32 -0.54
CA GLN A 87 -5.91 -14.74 0.64
C GLN A 87 -7.28 -15.36 0.26
N ASP A 88 -7.98 -14.76 -0.70
CA ASP A 88 -9.30 -15.23 -1.15
C ASP A 88 -9.20 -16.54 -1.97
N ARG A 89 -8.04 -16.84 -2.57
CA ARG A 89 -7.77 -18.15 -3.20
C ARG A 89 -7.62 -19.29 -2.19
N GLY A 90 -7.42 -19.00 -0.90
CA GLY A 90 -7.47 -19.98 0.18
C GLY A 90 -6.50 -21.14 0.02
N LYS A 91 -7.02 -22.35 -0.26
CA LYS A 91 -6.22 -23.59 -0.38
C LYS A 91 -5.65 -23.85 -1.78
N GLN A 92 -5.95 -23.00 -2.76
CA GLN A 92 -5.37 -23.15 -4.09
C GLN A 92 -3.84 -23.04 -4.00
N PRO A 93 -3.07 -23.79 -4.81
CA PRO A 93 -1.60 -23.79 -4.73
C PRO A 93 -0.99 -22.41 -5.00
N VAL A 94 -1.70 -21.55 -5.74
CA VAL A 94 -1.29 -20.17 -6.06
C VAL A 94 -1.50 -19.18 -4.91
N ALA A 95 -2.30 -19.51 -3.90
CA ALA A 95 -2.70 -18.60 -2.83
C ALA A 95 -1.51 -18.10 -2.00
N LEU A 96 -0.73 -19.04 -1.44
CA LEU A 96 0.41 -18.71 -0.57
C LEU A 96 1.52 -17.97 -1.34
N PRO A 97 1.95 -18.40 -2.55
CA PRO A 97 2.96 -17.67 -3.32
C PRO A 97 2.54 -16.25 -3.67
N VAL A 98 1.29 -16.02 -4.06
CA VAL A 98 0.79 -14.68 -4.40
C VAL A 98 0.78 -13.76 -3.18
N MET A 99 0.32 -14.26 -2.02
CA MET A 99 0.37 -13.50 -0.78
C MET A 99 1.81 -13.14 -0.38
N ALA A 100 2.71 -14.13 -0.39
CA ALA A 100 4.10 -13.94 0.01
C ALA A 100 4.85 -12.99 -0.94
N LEU A 101 4.67 -13.15 -2.26
CA LEU A 101 5.26 -12.25 -3.25
C LEU A 101 4.72 -10.82 -3.11
N GLY A 102 3.41 -10.65 -2.92
CA GLY A 102 2.81 -9.34 -2.68
C GLY A 102 3.36 -8.67 -1.43
N LEU A 103 3.49 -9.41 -0.32
CA LEU A 103 4.08 -8.91 0.92
C LEU A 103 5.57 -8.58 0.77
N ALA A 104 6.33 -9.38 0.02
CA ALA A 104 7.73 -9.12 -0.26
C ALA A 104 7.91 -7.83 -1.07
N LEU A 105 7.16 -7.68 -2.18
CA LEU A 105 7.20 -6.48 -3.01
C LEU A 105 6.73 -5.24 -2.24
N LEU A 106 5.70 -5.38 -1.40
CA LEU A 106 5.26 -4.31 -0.51
C LEU A 106 6.33 -3.92 0.51
N ALA A 107 7.04 -4.90 1.09
CA ALA A 107 8.15 -4.64 2.01
C ALA A 107 9.33 -3.94 1.32
N LEU A 108 9.59 -4.27 0.05
CA LEU A 108 10.61 -3.62 -0.77
C LEU A 108 10.21 -2.19 -1.20
N CYS A 109 8.91 -1.89 -1.25
CA CYS A 109 8.41 -0.57 -1.62
C CYS A 109 8.23 0.36 -0.42
N HIS A 110 7.41 -0.04 0.57
CA HIS A 110 6.93 0.88 1.59
C HIS A 110 6.57 0.18 2.92
N LEU A 111 7.50 0.21 3.88
CA LEU A 111 7.36 -0.43 5.20
C LEU A 111 6.14 0.06 6.01
N PRO A 112 5.77 1.35 6.02
CA PRO A 112 4.56 1.79 6.74
C PRO A 112 3.29 1.10 6.23
N SER A 113 3.14 1.01 4.90
CA SER A 113 2.00 0.31 4.29
C SER A 113 2.07 -1.19 4.57
N LEU A 114 3.26 -1.81 4.57
CA LEU A 114 3.43 -3.21 4.95
C LEU A 114 2.82 -3.51 6.33
N LEU A 115 3.10 -2.67 7.34
CA LEU A 115 2.56 -2.85 8.70
C LEU A 115 1.03 -2.84 8.71
N LEU A 116 0.42 -1.87 8.02
CA LEU A 116 -1.03 -1.76 7.90
C LEU A 116 -1.64 -2.98 7.19
N VAL A 117 -0.99 -3.42 6.10
CA VAL A 117 -1.47 -4.56 5.30
C VAL A 117 -1.31 -5.89 6.05
N ILE A 118 -0.24 -6.09 6.81
CA ILE A 118 -0.11 -7.25 7.70
C ILE A 118 -1.25 -7.24 8.73
N GLY A 119 -1.53 -6.09 9.35
CA GLY A 119 -2.64 -5.94 10.29
C GLY A 119 -3.99 -6.32 9.66
N LEU A 120 -4.30 -5.77 8.48
CA LEU A 120 -5.51 -6.11 7.73
C LEU A 120 -5.57 -7.60 7.34
N LEU A 121 -4.47 -8.14 6.84
CA LEU A 121 -4.34 -9.54 6.43
C LEU A 121 -4.63 -10.48 7.61
N MET A 122 -4.01 -10.23 8.77
CA MET A 122 -4.23 -11.00 10.00
C MET A 122 -5.65 -10.85 10.54
N LEU A 123 -6.20 -9.64 10.53
CA LEU A 123 -7.57 -9.41 10.97
C LEU A 123 -8.58 -10.17 10.09
N ARG A 124 -8.45 -10.10 8.76
CA ARG A 124 -9.28 -10.88 7.83
C ARG A 124 -9.11 -12.38 8.07
N ALA A 125 -7.87 -12.84 8.25
CA ALA A 125 -7.58 -14.26 8.52
C ALA A 125 -8.21 -14.73 9.83
N LEU A 126 -8.19 -13.91 10.88
CA LEU A 126 -8.84 -14.18 12.16
C LEU A 126 -10.36 -14.28 11.99
N ILE A 127 -10.99 -13.32 11.31
CA ILE A 127 -12.44 -13.34 11.03
C ILE A 127 -12.82 -14.61 10.25
N MET A 128 -12.06 -14.97 9.21
CA MET A 128 -12.28 -16.19 8.43
C MET A 128 -12.09 -17.45 9.28
N ALA A 129 -11.08 -17.48 10.15
CA ALA A 129 -10.80 -18.61 11.04
C ALA A 129 -11.94 -18.83 12.05
N ILE A 130 -12.49 -17.75 12.61
CA ILE A 130 -13.64 -17.79 13.52
C ILE A 130 -14.88 -18.30 12.78
N ARG A 131 -15.21 -17.71 11.62
CA ARG A 131 -16.40 -18.08 10.83
C ARG A 131 -16.38 -19.52 10.34
N THR A 132 -15.22 -20.00 9.90
CA THR A 132 -15.06 -21.37 9.37
C THR A 132 -14.71 -22.40 10.44
N ARG A 133 -14.41 -21.96 11.68
CA ARG A 133 -13.85 -22.80 12.76
C ARG A 133 -12.58 -23.56 12.32
N ARG A 134 -11.77 -22.97 11.45
CA ARG A 134 -10.51 -23.55 10.94
C ARG A 134 -9.34 -22.61 11.22
N ARG A 135 -8.21 -23.16 11.66
CA ARG A 135 -6.95 -22.40 11.81
C ARG A 135 -6.23 -22.08 10.51
N PHE A 136 -6.62 -22.73 9.41
CA PHE A 136 -5.93 -22.64 8.12
C PHE A 136 -5.71 -21.19 7.63
N PRO A 137 -6.72 -20.29 7.62
CA PRO A 137 -6.53 -18.92 7.16
C PRO A 137 -5.46 -18.15 7.96
N LEU A 138 -5.38 -18.40 9.27
CA LEU A 138 -4.39 -17.76 10.14
C LEU A 138 -2.99 -18.30 9.89
N THR A 139 -2.85 -19.62 9.78
CA THR A 139 -1.56 -20.25 9.48
C THR A 139 -1.04 -19.91 8.09
N SER A 140 -1.92 -19.77 7.09
CA SER A 140 -1.54 -19.38 5.73
C SER A 140 -1.15 -17.90 5.68
N ALA A 141 -1.87 -17.02 6.37
CA ALA A 141 -1.52 -15.60 6.49
C ALA A 141 -0.16 -15.43 7.18
N LEU A 142 0.07 -16.12 8.31
CA LEU A 142 1.34 -16.08 9.02
C LEU A 142 2.47 -16.64 8.16
N GLY A 143 2.26 -17.78 7.50
CA GLY A 143 3.23 -18.40 6.60
C GLY A 143 3.61 -17.48 5.43
N ALA A 144 2.63 -16.82 4.81
CA ALA A 144 2.89 -15.86 3.74
C ALA A 144 3.66 -14.62 4.23
N THR A 145 3.36 -14.15 5.45
CA THR A 145 4.05 -13.00 6.06
C THR A 145 5.51 -13.33 6.33
N LEU A 146 5.79 -14.46 6.96
CA LEU A 146 7.16 -14.91 7.21
C LEU A 146 7.93 -15.14 5.91
N LEU A 147 7.31 -15.77 4.92
CA LEU A 147 7.94 -16.01 3.62
C LEU A 147 8.19 -14.70 2.87
N GLY A 148 7.23 -13.77 2.86
CA GLY A 148 7.38 -12.46 2.22
C GLY A 148 8.49 -11.62 2.85
N LEU A 149 8.57 -11.60 4.19
CA LEU A 149 9.66 -10.93 4.91
C LEU A 149 11.02 -11.60 4.62
N ALA A 150 11.06 -12.94 4.56
CA ALA A 150 12.28 -13.66 4.19
C ALA A 150 12.74 -13.33 2.75
N MET A 151 11.80 -13.19 1.79
CA MET A 151 12.12 -12.76 0.43
C MET A 151 12.64 -11.31 0.39
N ALA A 152 12.13 -10.44 1.27
CA ALA A 152 12.59 -9.06 1.40
C ALA A 152 13.84 -8.89 2.30
N ALA A 153 14.42 -9.99 2.79
CA ALA A 153 15.54 -9.94 3.74
C ALA A 153 16.77 -9.22 3.19
N LEU A 154 16.99 -9.23 1.87
CA LEU A 154 18.10 -8.51 1.24
C LEU A 154 18.06 -7.00 1.49
N LEU A 155 16.86 -6.42 1.68
CA LEU A 155 16.68 -5.03 2.06
C LEU A 155 16.55 -4.87 3.58
N LEU A 156 15.77 -5.74 4.23
CA LEU A 156 15.42 -5.59 5.64
C LEU A 156 16.57 -5.96 6.59
N ALA A 157 17.35 -6.99 6.28
CA ALA A 157 18.44 -7.43 7.15
C ALA A 157 19.52 -6.35 7.36
N PRO A 158 20.10 -5.72 6.32
CA PRO A 158 21.05 -4.64 6.54
C PRO A 158 20.39 -3.43 7.23
N ALA A 159 19.15 -3.08 6.87
CA ALA A 159 18.43 -1.99 7.51
C ALA A 159 18.22 -2.20 9.03
N LEU A 160 18.00 -3.44 9.46
CA LEU A 160 17.87 -3.79 10.88
C LEU A 160 19.21 -3.81 11.61
N LEU A 161 20.27 -4.31 10.96
CA LEU A 161 21.62 -4.33 11.54
C LEU A 161 22.16 -2.90 11.72
N ASP A 162 21.87 -2.01 10.78
CA ASP A 162 22.30 -0.61 10.81
C ASP A 162 21.33 0.31 11.57
N GLN A 163 20.26 -0.23 12.18
CA GLN A 163 19.26 0.59 12.89
C GLN A 163 19.90 1.44 14.00
N GLY A 164 20.95 0.95 14.66
CA GLY A 164 21.68 1.70 15.69
C GLY A 164 22.42 2.93 15.17
N ALA A 165 22.63 3.04 13.86
CA ALA A 165 23.22 4.22 13.22
C ALA A 165 22.17 5.29 12.85
N ILE A 166 20.87 5.01 13.04
CA ILE A 166 19.78 5.92 12.70
C ILE A 166 19.25 6.58 13.98
N SER A 167 19.16 7.91 13.98
CA SER A 167 18.54 8.64 15.09
C SER A 167 17.02 8.61 14.99
N MET A 168 16.39 7.66 15.68
CA MET A 168 14.93 7.56 15.76
C MET A 168 14.28 8.76 16.44
N ASP A 169 15.03 9.50 17.27
CA ASP A 169 14.56 10.69 17.95
C ASP A 169 14.25 11.82 16.96
N GLU A 170 15.02 11.92 15.87
CA GLU A 170 14.77 12.91 14.82
C GLU A 170 13.50 12.57 13.99
N MET A 171 13.16 11.28 13.87
CA MET A 171 11.91 10.83 13.22
C MET A 171 10.64 11.10 14.05
N GLN A 172 10.75 11.67 15.24
CA GLN A 172 9.60 12.03 16.10
C GLN A 172 9.53 13.53 16.41
N ARG A 173 10.40 14.34 15.80
CA ARG A 173 10.50 15.78 16.06
C ARG A 173 10.04 16.61 14.87
N GLY A 174 9.71 17.88 15.12
CA GLY A 174 9.36 18.85 14.09
C GLY A 174 8.13 18.45 13.28
N MET A 175 8.30 18.27 11.97
CA MET A 175 7.23 17.85 11.04
C MET A 175 6.77 16.41 11.30
N PHE A 176 7.61 15.55 11.89
CA PHE A 176 7.32 14.14 12.13
C PHE A 176 6.72 13.87 13.51
N ASP A 177 6.44 14.91 14.30
CA ASP A 177 5.75 14.76 15.57
C ASP A 177 4.28 14.37 15.34
N PHE A 178 4.00 13.07 15.53
CA PHE A 178 2.68 12.50 15.31
C PHE A 178 1.59 13.13 16.18
N ARG A 179 1.96 13.73 17.33
CA ARG A 179 1.01 14.38 18.26
C ARG A 179 0.31 15.57 17.60
N ARG A 180 0.93 16.16 16.59
CA ARG A 180 0.35 17.24 15.79
C ARG A 180 -0.73 16.74 14.82
N ASN A 181 -0.86 15.44 14.59
CA ASN A 181 -1.78 14.91 13.57
C ASN A 181 -3.09 14.34 14.14
N PHE A 182 -3.31 14.41 15.45
CA PHE A 182 -4.58 14.00 16.06
C PHE A 182 -5.65 15.09 15.93
N LEU A 183 -6.91 14.65 15.81
CA LEU A 183 -8.08 15.54 15.64
C LEU A 183 -8.58 16.12 16.96
N ASP A 184 -8.03 15.68 18.10
CA ASP A 184 -8.38 16.10 19.46
C ASP A 184 -7.93 17.53 19.79
N ARG A 185 -7.02 18.10 19.00
CA ARG A 185 -6.63 19.52 19.08
C ARG A 185 -7.38 20.40 18.09
N LEU A 186 -7.55 21.68 18.45
CA LEU A 186 -8.06 22.70 17.54
C LEU A 186 -7.05 23.02 16.43
N PRO A 187 -7.49 23.41 15.22
CA PRO A 187 -6.59 23.79 14.15
C PRO A 187 -5.83 25.06 14.52
N THR A 188 -4.53 25.08 14.27
CA THR A 188 -3.65 26.18 14.71
C THR A 188 -3.37 27.21 13.63
N ASP A 189 -3.50 26.83 12.36
CA ASP A 189 -3.25 27.67 11.20
C ASP A 189 -4.19 27.33 10.04
N PHE A 190 -4.13 28.13 8.97
CA PHE A 190 -4.99 27.98 7.80
C PHE A 190 -4.74 26.66 7.04
N ASP A 191 -3.49 26.17 7.05
CA ASP A 191 -3.13 24.92 6.38
C ASP A 191 -3.72 23.71 7.12
N ASP A 192 -3.77 23.72 8.46
CA ASP A 192 -4.44 22.70 9.29
C ASP A 192 -5.97 22.70 9.05
N TRP A 193 -6.58 23.88 8.92
CA TRP A 193 -7.99 24.00 8.50
C TRP A 193 -8.25 23.40 7.12
N ARG A 194 -7.38 23.70 6.14
CA ARG A 194 -7.49 23.19 4.77
C ARG A 194 -7.31 21.67 4.71
N PHE A 195 -6.32 21.14 5.44
CA PHE A 195 -6.09 19.70 5.56
C PHE A 195 -7.30 18.97 6.12
N ARG A 196 -7.88 19.46 7.23
CA ARG A 196 -9.07 18.87 7.84
C ARG A 196 -10.29 18.90 6.91
N GLY A 197 -10.47 19.99 6.16
CA GLY A 197 -11.54 20.09 5.15
C GLY A 197 -11.38 19.08 4.02
N GLN A 198 -10.16 18.83 3.55
CA GLN A 198 -9.87 17.79 2.57
C GLN A 198 -10.11 16.40 3.14
N LEU A 199 -9.72 16.15 4.39
CA LEU A 199 -9.93 14.88 5.07
C LEU A 199 -11.43 14.56 5.24
N THR A 200 -12.26 15.52 5.64
CA THR A 200 -13.71 15.33 5.69
C THR A 200 -14.29 15.07 4.32
N LEU A 201 -13.88 15.84 3.30
CA LEU A 201 -14.32 15.61 1.93
C LEU A 201 -14.01 14.19 1.47
N PHE A 202 -12.77 13.72 1.64
CA PHE A 202 -12.37 12.37 1.25
C PHE A 202 -13.13 11.30 2.01
N THR A 203 -13.32 11.49 3.32
CA THR A 203 -14.10 10.55 4.15
C THR A 203 -15.54 10.44 3.66
N LEU A 204 -16.19 11.57 3.35
CA LEU A 204 -17.54 11.60 2.79
C LEU A 204 -17.61 10.93 1.42
N LEU A 205 -16.60 11.16 0.57
CA LEU A 205 -16.50 10.54 -0.74
C LEU A 205 -16.33 9.02 -0.63
N THR A 206 -15.52 8.54 0.32
CA THR A 206 -15.36 7.10 0.61
C THR A 206 -16.64 6.49 1.18
N LEU A 207 -17.34 7.17 2.09
CA LEU A 207 -18.62 6.68 2.60
C LEU A 207 -19.69 6.61 1.49
N PHE A 208 -19.71 7.60 0.61
CA PHE A 208 -20.62 7.61 -0.54
C PHE A 208 -20.34 6.46 -1.51
N THR A 209 -19.07 6.16 -1.82
CA THR A 209 -18.75 5.02 -2.69
C THR A 209 -19.11 3.68 -2.05
N LEU A 210 -18.96 3.54 -0.73
CA LEU A 210 -19.40 2.35 0.01
C LEU A 210 -20.92 2.17 0.02
N LEU A 211 -21.70 3.26 -0.03
CA LEU A 211 -23.18 3.19 -0.10
C LEU A 211 -23.70 2.81 -1.50
N LEU A 212 -22.88 2.98 -2.54
CA LEU A 212 -23.22 2.65 -3.92
C LEU A 212 -22.92 1.19 -4.31
N THR A 213 -22.22 0.43 -3.45
CA THR A 213 -21.85 -0.98 -3.65
C THR A 213 -22.74 -1.93 -2.87
#